data_AF-A0A8R7V536-F1
#
_entry.id   AF-A0A8R7V536-F1
#
_cell.length_a   1.000
_cell.length_b   1.000
_cell.length_c   1.000
_cell.angle_alpha   90.00
_cell.angle_beta   90.00
_cell.angle_gamma   90.00
#
_symmetry.space_group_name_H-M   'P 1'
#
loop_
_entity.id
_entity.type
_entity.pdbx_description
1 polymer ?
#
loop_
_entity_poly.entity_id
_entity_poly.type
_entity_poly.pdbx_seq_one_letter_code
_entity_poly.pdbx_strand_id
1 'polypeptide(L)'
;MARPMRLMEYARERPKAHAKRADGLKKQAEKLATLCGVPVALVCASARAGAPPLVWESEEGVLERYRRAVPPEARAGHTHRAYLETELGKRRAKLARARHGCPAALPDWDEALNDMTLGDARELLRAIDAALLATGDRMEALGVPADHGHGPGPLGEQVTPDSSDYAAMP
;
A
#
# COMPACT_ATOMS: atom_id res chain seq x y z
N MET A 1 15.81 -16.10 -9.19
CA MET A 1 14.42 -16.47 -9.55
C MET A 1 13.67 -16.88 -8.29
N ALA A 2 12.66 -16.12 -7.87
CA ALA A 2 11.84 -16.50 -6.71
C ALA A 2 10.98 -17.72 -7.05
N ARG A 3 10.92 -18.71 -6.14
CA ARG A 3 10.06 -19.89 -6.32
C ARG A 3 8.59 -19.45 -6.21
N PRO A 4 7.68 -19.88 -7.11
CA PRO A 4 6.26 -19.54 -7.03
C PRO A 4 5.63 -20.07 -5.73
N MET A 5 4.70 -19.32 -5.14
CA MET A 5 3.95 -19.73 -3.95
C MET A 5 2.87 -20.75 -4.30
N ARG A 6 3.28 -21.99 -4.56
CA ARG A 6 2.41 -23.13 -4.83
C ARG A 6 2.85 -24.35 -4.04
N LEU A 7 1.97 -25.34 -3.95
CA LEU A 7 2.29 -26.62 -3.33
C LEU A 7 3.53 -27.22 -4.04
N MET A 8 4.51 -27.62 -3.25
CA MET A 8 5.69 -28.29 -3.78
C MET A 8 5.33 -29.69 -4.27
N GLU A 9 5.56 -29.94 -5.56
CA GLU A 9 5.21 -31.18 -6.25
C GLU A 9 5.94 -32.38 -5.64
N TYR A 10 7.25 -32.27 -5.42
CA TYR A 10 8.07 -33.34 -4.86
C TYR A 10 7.80 -33.54 -3.36
N ALA A 11 7.00 -34.57 -3.04
CA ALA A 11 6.60 -34.90 -1.68
C ALA A 11 7.77 -35.09 -0.71
N ARG A 12 8.87 -35.67 -1.18
CA ARG A 12 10.10 -35.89 -0.40
C ARG A 12 10.80 -34.61 0.04
N GLU A 13 10.63 -33.50 -0.70
CA GLU A 13 11.26 -32.21 -0.37
C GLU A 13 10.42 -31.39 0.60
N ARG A 14 9.10 -31.65 0.67
CA ARG A 14 8.16 -30.87 1.48
C ARG A 14 8.51 -30.85 2.98
N PRO A 15 8.84 -31.98 3.64
CA PRO A 15 9.14 -31.96 5.07
C PRO A 15 10.41 -31.15 5.38
N LYS A 16 11.45 -31.30 4.55
CA LYS A 16 12.71 -30.54 4.71
C LYS A 16 12.47 -29.04 4.54
N ALA A 17 11.72 -28.66 3.49
CA ALA A 17 11.37 -27.26 3.24
C ALA A 17 10.46 -26.69 4.33
N HIS A 18 9.49 -27.46 4.81
CA HIS A 18 8.59 -27.09 5.91
C HIS A 18 9.38 -26.84 7.19
N ALA A 19 10.25 -27.77 7.62
CA ALA A 19 11.06 -27.61 8.82
C ALA A 19 11.96 -26.36 8.74
N LYS A 20 12.67 -26.17 7.62
CA LYS A 20 13.54 -25.00 7.42
C LYS A 20 12.75 -23.68 7.43
N ARG A 21 11.58 -23.64 6.80
CA ARG A 21 10.74 -22.43 6.75
C ARG A 21 10.03 -22.15 8.07
N ALA A 22 9.60 -23.18 8.79
CA ALA A 22 8.98 -23.04 10.10
C ALA A 22 9.98 -22.48 11.13
N ASP A 23 11.23 -22.95 11.11
CA ASP A 23 12.32 -22.38 11.92
C ASP A 23 12.61 -20.92 11.53
N GLY A 24 12.70 -20.63 10.24
CA GLY A 24 12.87 -19.26 9.75
C GLY A 24 11.72 -18.33 10.17
N LEU A 25 10.48 -18.82 10.13
CA LEU A 25 9.29 -18.06 10.54
C LEU A 25 9.29 -17.80 12.05
N LYS A 26 9.68 -18.79 12.87
CA LYS A 26 9.86 -18.62 14.32
C LYS A 26 10.88 -17.53 14.62
N LYS A 27 12.04 -17.54 13.96
CA LYS A 27 13.07 -16.50 14.11
C LYS A 27 12.56 -15.10 13.75
N GLN A 28 11.69 -14.98 12.74
CA GLN A 28 11.08 -13.70 12.40
C GLN A 28 10.06 -13.27 13.46
N ALA A 29 9.29 -14.21 14.02
CA ALA A 29 8.35 -13.94 15.11
C ALA A 29 9.09 -13.49 16.39
N GLU A 30 10.22 -14.12 16.72
CA GLU A 30 11.13 -13.70 17.81
C GLU A 30 11.64 -12.28 17.58
N LYS A 31 12.13 -11.96 16.38
CA LYS A 31 12.58 -10.61 16.04
C LYS A 31 11.46 -9.58 16.14
N LEU A 32 10.26 -9.91 15.67
CA LEU A 32 9.10 -9.02 15.77
C LEU A 32 8.76 -8.73 17.22
N ALA A 33 8.74 -9.75 18.08
CA ALA A 33 8.49 -9.58 19.50
C ALA A 33 9.56 -8.69 20.16
N THR A 34 10.84 -8.96 19.90
CA THR A 34 11.95 -8.22 20.52
C THR A 34 12.08 -6.78 20.00
N LEU A 35 12.05 -6.57 18.68
CA LEU A 35 12.31 -5.27 18.07
C LEU A 35 11.14 -4.30 18.23
N CYS A 36 9.91 -4.80 18.24
CA CYS A 36 8.73 -3.96 18.37
C CYS A 36 8.11 -3.98 19.78
N GLY A 37 8.60 -4.84 20.68
CA GLY A 37 8.06 -4.97 22.04
C GLY A 37 6.60 -5.44 22.06
N VAL A 38 6.19 -6.25 21.08
CA VAL A 38 4.80 -6.71 20.93
C VAL A 38 4.66 -8.19 21.29
N PRO A 39 3.57 -8.60 21.96
CA PRO A 39 3.28 -10.02 22.17
C PRO A 39 2.98 -10.74 20.86
N VAL A 40 3.76 -11.77 20.56
CA VAL A 40 3.62 -12.61 19.36
C VAL A 40 3.44 -14.07 19.74
N ALA A 41 2.59 -14.77 19.00
CA ALA A 41 2.52 -16.22 19.01
C ALA A 41 2.48 -16.79 17.58
N LEU A 42 3.00 -18.00 17.42
CA LEU A 42 3.08 -18.72 16.16
C LEU A 42 2.56 -20.14 16.35
N VAL A 43 1.65 -20.56 15.45
CA VAL A 43 1.18 -21.94 15.34
C VAL A 43 1.37 -22.41 13.89
N CYS A 44 2.21 -23.41 13.71
CA CYS A 44 2.50 -24.02 12.41
C CYS A 44 2.10 -25.50 12.42
N ALA A 45 1.08 -25.85 11.63
CA ALA A 45 0.70 -27.25 11.44
C ALA A 45 1.86 -28.07 10.87
N SER A 46 1.98 -29.33 11.29
CA SER A 46 3.03 -30.22 10.79
C SER A 46 2.79 -30.61 9.34
N ALA A 47 3.88 -30.77 8.57
CA ALA A 47 3.83 -31.35 7.23
C ALA A 47 3.55 -32.87 7.25
N ARG A 48 3.66 -33.52 8.41
CA ARG A 48 3.38 -34.95 8.59
C ARG A 48 2.03 -35.14 9.27
N ALA A 49 1.16 -35.94 8.66
CA ALA A 49 -0.13 -36.30 9.25
C ALA A 49 0.07 -36.89 10.66
N GLY A 50 -0.71 -36.40 11.63
CA GLY A 50 -0.69 -36.87 13.02
C GLY A 50 0.45 -36.33 13.90
N ALA A 51 1.40 -35.56 13.36
CA ALA A 51 2.44 -34.92 14.17
C ALA A 51 1.93 -33.61 14.79
N PRO A 52 2.35 -33.29 16.03
CA PRO A 52 1.91 -32.08 16.70
C PRO A 52 2.36 -30.83 15.93
N PRO A 53 1.59 -29.73 15.98
CA PRO A 53 2.00 -28.46 15.42
C PRO A 53 3.20 -27.89 16.20
N LEU A 54 4.03 -27.12 15.51
CA LEU A 54 4.95 -26.21 16.18
C LEU A 54 4.12 -25.09 16.81
N VAL A 55 4.22 -24.93 18.12
CA VAL A 55 3.60 -23.86 18.89
C VAL A 55 4.69 -23.09 19.60
N TRP A 56 4.67 -21.77 19.47
CA TRP A 56 5.60 -20.87 20.15
C TRP A 56 4.88 -19.60 20.55
N GLU A 57 5.16 -19.12 21.76
CA GLU A 57 4.70 -17.84 22.29
C GLU A 57 5.91 -17.05 22.81
N SER A 58 5.92 -15.75 22.56
CA SER A 58 6.95 -14.83 23.08
C SER A 58 6.86 -14.66 24.61
N GLU A 59 5.64 -14.69 25.13
CA GLU A 59 5.30 -14.67 26.55
C GLU A 59 4.15 -15.66 26.78
N GLU A 60 4.02 -16.18 27.99
CA GLU A 60 2.99 -17.18 28.29
C GLU A 60 1.56 -16.62 28.09
N GLY A 61 0.71 -17.41 27.43
CA GLY A 61 -0.72 -17.14 27.34
C GLY A 61 -1.14 -16.19 26.22
N VAL A 62 -0.26 -15.81 25.28
CA VAL A 62 -0.61 -14.96 24.13
C VAL A 62 -1.75 -15.56 23.32
N LEU A 63 -1.70 -16.86 23.03
CA LEU A 63 -2.75 -17.55 22.27
C LEU A 63 -4.06 -17.58 23.04
N GLU A 64 -4.01 -17.73 24.37
CA GLU A 64 -5.21 -17.72 25.20
C GLU A 64 -5.86 -16.32 25.19
N ARG A 65 -5.06 -15.27 25.39
CA ARG A 65 -5.51 -13.88 25.30
C ARG A 65 -6.14 -13.58 23.94
N TYR A 66 -5.49 -14.01 22.85
CA TYR A 66 -6.05 -13.88 21.50
C TYR A 66 -7.39 -14.61 21.34
N ARG A 67 -7.49 -15.86 21.82
CA ARG A 67 -8.74 -16.64 21.74
C ARG A 67 -9.87 -16.05 22.56
N ARG A 68 -9.55 -15.40 23.68
CA ARG A 68 -10.52 -14.72 24.56
C ARG A 68 -10.99 -13.39 23.95
N ALA A 69 -10.08 -12.64 23.33
CA ALA A 69 -10.39 -11.33 22.76
C ALA A 69 -11.11 -11.42 21.41
N VAL A 70 -10.83 -12.44 20.60
CA VAL A 70 -11.35 -12.55 19.23
C VAL A 70 -12.26 -13.78 19.12
N PRO A 71 -13.56 -13.62 18.83
CA PRO A 71 -14.50 -14.74 18.72
C PRO A 71 -14.18 -15.64 17.50
N PRO A 72 -14.58 -16.93 17.53
CA PRO A 72 -14.26 -17.90 16.48
C PRO A 72 -14.58 -17.44 15.05
N GLU A 73 -15.70 -16.76 14.87
CA GLU A 73 -16.20 -16.28 13.58
C GLU A 73 -15.27 -15.23 12.99
N ALA A 74 -14.80 -14.29 13.83
CA ALA A 74 -13.82 -13.28 13.41
C ALA A 74 -12.46 -13.92 13.12
N ARG A 75 -12.03 -14.90 13.92
CA ARG A 75 -10.76 -15.62 13.68
C ARG A 75 -10.75 -16.38 12.36
N ALA A 76 -11.89 -16.90 11.90
CA ALA A 76 -12.00 -17.56 10.61
C ALA A 76 -11.68 -16.62 9.43
N GLY A 77 -11.89 -15.31 9.61
CA GLY A 77 -11.52 -14.27 8.66
C GLY A 77 -10.03 -13.89 8.66
N HIS A 78 -9.25 -14.24 9.68
CA HIS A 78 -7.83 -13.90 9.79
C HIS A 78 -6.93 -14.81 8.94
N THR A 79 -7.23 -14.89 7.64
CA THR A 79 -6.44 -15.64 6.66
C THR A 79 -5.70 -14.69 5.74
N HIS A 80 -4.52 -15.10 5.26
CA HIS A 80 -3.78 -14.31 4.28
C HIS A 80 -4.60 -14.08 2.99
N ARG A 81 -5.44 -15.06 2.62
CA ARG A 81 -6.35 -14.94 1.48
C ARG A 81 -7.37 -13.80 1.65
N ALA A 82 -8.06 -13.75 2.80
CA ALA A 82 -9.02 -12.68 3.09
C ALA A 82 -8.35 -11.29 3.10
N TYR A 83 -7.13 -11.20 3.62
CA TYR A 83 -6.31 -9.98 3.54
C TYR A 83 -6.06 -9.58 2.08
N LEU A 84 -5.59 -10.51 1.22
CA LEU A 84 -5.34 -10.23 -0.19
C LEU A 84 -6.62 -9.84 -0.95
N GLU A 85 -7.74 -10.51 -0.69
CA GLU A 85 -9.04 -10.20 -1.29
C GLU A 85 -9.48 -8.77 -0.92
N THR A 86 -9.28 -8.37 0.34
CA THR A 86 -9.55 -7.02 0.83
C THR A 86 -8.66 -5.98 0.14
N GLU A 87 -7.35 -6.21 0.09
CA GLU A 87 -6.41 -5.31 -0.59
C GLU A 87 -6.73 -5.18 -2.08
N LEU A 88 -7.07 -6.29 -2.74
CA LEU A 88 -7.46 -6.30 -4.14
C LEU A 88 -8.77 -5.52 -4.36
N GLY A 89 -9.73 -5.61 -3.44
CA GLY A 89 -10.93 -4.77 -3.44
C GLY A 89 -10.60 -3.27 -3.36
N LYS A 90 -9.73 -2.87 -2.44
CA LYS A 90 -9.27 -1.46 -2.32
C LYS A 90 -8.60 -0.98 -3.60
N ARG A 91 -7.75 -1.80 -4.23
CA ARG A 91 -7.09 -1.46 -5.50
C ARG A 91 -8.07 -1.34 -6.65
N ARG A 92 -9.05 -2.23 -6.75
CA ARG A 92 -10.14 -2.14 -7.73
C ARG A 92 -10.97 -0.88 -7.53
N ALA A 93 -11.32 -0.53 -6.30
CA ALA A 93 -12.05 0.70 -5.98
C ALA A 93 -11.23 1.95 -6.36
N LYS A 94 -9.92 1.97 -6.07
CA LYS A 94 -9.02 3.06 -6.49
C LYS A 94 -8.96 3.18 -8.00
N LEU A 95 -8.86 2.07 -8.72
CA LEU A 95 -8.88 2.04 -10.18
C LEU A 95 -10.22 2.56 -10.74
N ALA A 96 -11.35 2.16 -10.16
CA ALA A 96 -12.66 2.65 -10.55
C ALA A 96 -12.77 4.16 -10.31
N ARG A 97 -12.32 4.67 -9.16
CA ARG A 97 -12.28 6.11 -8.89
C ARG A 97 -11.37 6.86 -9.85
N ALA A 98 -10.21 6.33 -10.23
CA ALA A 98 -9.37 6.96 -11.25
C ALA A 98 -10.06 7.00 -12.64
N ARG A 99 -10.86 5.98 -12.96
CA ARG A 99 -11.65 5.92 -14.20
C ARG A 99 -12.89 6.82 -14.19
N HIS A 100 -13.52 7.01 -13.03
CA HIS A 100 -14.78 7.77 -12.88
C HIS A 100 -14.60 9.19 -12.31
N GLY A 101 -13.49 9.44 -11.62
CA GLY A 101 -13.12 10.73 -11.03
C GLY A 101 -12.15 11.54 -11.90
N CYS A 102 -11.63 10.95 -12.98
CA CYS A 102 -11.39 11.71 -14.19
C CYS A 102 -12.77 11.89 -14.83
N PRO A 103 -13.25 13.13 -15.09
CA PRO A 103 -14.31 13.29 -16.09
C PRO A 103 -13.85 12.47 -17.29
N ALA A 104 -14.73 11.59 -17.80
CA ALA A 104 -14.47 10.73 -18.95
C ALA A 104 -13.47 11.43 -19.86
N ALA A 105 -12.28 10.82 -20.03
CA ALA A 105 -11.09 11.40 -20.66
C ALA A 105 -11.42 12.72 -21.34
N LEU A 106 -10.96 13.86 -20.76
CA LEU A 106 -11.22 15.21 -21.29
C LEU A 106 -11.40 15.07 -22.80
N PRO A 107 -12.57 15.44 -23.35
CA PRO A 107 -12.85 15.18 -24.75
C PRO A 107 -11.63 15.58 -25.57
N ASP A 108 -11.30 14.74 -26.55
CA ASP A 108 -10.14 14.99 -27.42
C ASP A 108 -10.14 16.45 -27.86
N TRP A 109 -8.93 17.02 -27.99
CA TRP A 109 -8.70 18.41 -28.35
C TRP A 109 -9.72 18.90 -29.38
N ASP A 110 -10.53 19.90 -29.00
CA ASP A 110 -11.53 20.46 -29.90
C ASP A 110 -10.84 21.20 -31.04
N GLU A 111 -11.05 20.74 -32.28
CA GLU A 111 -10.46 21.35 -33.47
C GLU A 111 -10.84 22.83 -33.63
N ALA A 112 -11.96 23.28 -33.05
CA ALA A 112 -12.34 24.69 -33.01
C ALA A 112 -11.31 25.58 -32.28
N LEU A 113 -10.48 25.00 -31.40
CA LEU A 113 -9.39 25.70 -30.74
C LEU A 113 -8.21 25.99 -31.68
N ASN A 114 -8.08 25.27 -32.79
CA ASN A 114 -6.99 25.46 -33.76
C ASN A 114 -7.14 26.76 -34.56
N ASP A 115 -8.37 27.19 -34.82
CA ASP A 115 -8.67 28.39 -35.60
C ASP A 115 -8.83 29.65 -34.73
N MET A 116 -8.54 29.54 -33.43
CA MET A 116 -8.71 30.63 -32.47
C MET A 116 -7.64 31.71 -32.66
N THR A 117 -8.06 32.97 -32.72
CA THR A 117 -7.09 34.07 -32.79
C THR A 117 -6.38 34.25 -31.45
N LEU A 118 -5.19 34.85 -31.46
CA LEU A 118 -4.46 35.17 -30.23
C LEU A 118 -5.26 36.09 -29.28
N GLY A 119 -6.14 36.94 -29.83
CA GLY A 119 -7.03 37.80 -29.06
C GLY A 119 -8.05 36.97 -28.28
N ASP A 120 -8.75 36.08 -28.98
CA ASP A 120 -9.78 35.20 -28.41
C ASP A 120 -9.17 34.25 -27.37
N ALA A 121 -7.97 33.72 -27.62
CA ALA A 121 -7.28 32.85 -26.67
C ALA A 121 -6.91 33.57 -25.36
N ARG A 122 -6.50 34.85 -25.45
CA ARG A 122 -6.21 35.67 -24.25
C ARG A 122 -7.48 36.01 -23.48
N GLU A 123 -8.59 36.25 -24.18
CA GLU A 123 -9.88 36.50 -23.54
C GLU A 123 -10.41 35.26 -22.83
N LEU A 124 -10.31 34.09 -23.47
CA LEU A 124 -10.65 32.80 -22.89
C LEU A 124 -9.82 32.53 -21.62
N LEU A 125 -8.51 32.78 -21.65
CA LEU A 125 -7.65 32.63 -20.48
C LEU A 125 -8.12 33.51 -19.31
N ARG A 126 -8.42 34.79 -19.57
CA ARG A 126 -8.94 35.71 -18.54
C ARG A 126 -10.28 35.24 -17.98
N ALA A 127 -11.16 34.72 -18.83
CA ALA A 127 -12.45 34.19 -18.41
C ALA A 127 -12.29 32.96 -17.50
N ILE A 128 -11.34 32.08 -17.81
CA ILE A 128 -11.00 30.92 -16.98
C ILE A 128 -10.45 31.38 -15.63
N ASP A 129 -9.49 32.31 -15.61
CA ASP A 129 -8.92 32.84 -14.37
C ASP A 129 -10.00 33.48 -13.48
N ALA A 130 -10.90 34.27 -14.07
CA ALA A 130 -12.02 34.88 -13.35
C ALA A 130 -12.99 33.83 -12.79
N ALA A 131 -13.29 32.77 -13.54
CA ALA A 131 -14.16 31.69 -13.10
C ALA A 131 -13.54 30.87 -11.95
N LEU A 132 -12.22 30.64 -12.00
CA LEU A 132 -11.48 29.95 -10.93
C LEU A 132 -11.50 30.77 -9.64
N LEU A 133 -11.22 32.09 -9.73
CA LEU A 133 -11.31 33.00 -8.59
C LEU A 133 -12.72 33.00 -7.97
N ALA A 134 -13.76 33.19 -8.79
CA ALA A 134 -15.15 33.19 -8.32
C ALA A 134 -15.59 31.85 -7.70
N THR A 135 -15.01 30.73 -8.16
CA THR A 135 -15.24 29.42 -7.57
C THR A 135 -14.53 29.29 -6.23
N GLY A 136 -13.29 29.79 -6.12
CA GLY A 136 -12.55 29.89 -4.86
C GLY A 136 -13.31 30.70 -3.80
N ASP A 137 -13.77 31.89 -4.15
CA ASP A 137 -14.57 32.76 -3.26
C ASP A 137 -15.85 32.06 -2.77
N ARG A 138 -16.51 31.31 -3.67
CA ARG A 138 -17.71 30.54 -3.33
C ARG A 138 -17.40 29.39 -2.37
N MET A 139 -16.27 28.71 -2.57
CA MET A 139 -15.84 27.63 -1.67
C MET A 139 -15.50 28.16 -0.27
N GLU A 140 -14.81 29.30 -0.19
CA GLU A 140 -14.56 29.99 1.08
C GLU A 140 -15.86 30.40 1.78
N ALA A 141 -16.81 31.01 1.05
CA ALA A 141 -18.10 31.41 1.60
C ALA A 141 -18.93 30.23 2.14
N LEU A 142 -18.76 29.04 1.55
CA LEU A 142 -19.44 27.81 1.97
C LEU A 142 -18.67 27.03 3.05
N GLY A 143 -17.48 27.49 3.46
CA GLY A 143 -16.64 26.80 4.44
C GLY A 143 -16.13 25.43 3.97
N VAL A 144 -16.08 25.21 2.65
CA VAL A 144 -15.56 23.97 2.07
C VAL A 144 -14.03 24.10 2.09
N PRO A 145 -13.29 23.23 2.81
CA PRO A 145 -11.84 23.27 2.76
C PRO A 145 -11.41 23.06 1.31
N ALA A 146 -10.55 23.93 0.79
CA ALA A 146 -9.87 23.66 -0.46
C ALA A 146 -9.20 22.30 -0.32
N ASP A 147 -9.67 21.31 -1.06
CA ASP A 147 -8.98 20.03 -1.15
C ASP A 147 -7.63 20.35 -1.79
N HIS A 148 -6.61 20.53 -0.96
CA HIS A 148 -5.21 20.47 -1.36
C HIS A 148 -4.90 19.00 -1.68
N GLY A 149 -5.60 18.45 -2.67
CA GLY A 149 -5.23 17.25 -3.37
C GLY A 149 -3.89 17.49 -4.04
N HIS A 150 -2.83 17.13 -3.33
CA HIS A 150 -1.46 16.99 -3.84
C HIS A 150 -0.92 18.22 -4.58
N GLY A 151 -0.53 19.25 -3.83
CA GLY A 151 0.38 20.27 -4.36
C GLY A 151 1.74 19.64 -4.74
N PRO A 152 2.38 20.10 -5.83
CA PRO A 152 3.79 19.81 -6.04
C PRO A 152 4.56 20.45 -4.88
N GLY A 153 5.46 19.69 -4.25
CA GLY A 153 6.37 20.24 -3.24
C GLY A 153 7.15 21.44 -3.78
N PRO A 154 7.68 22.30 -2.89
CA PRO A 154 8.40 23.49 -3.30
C PRO A 154 9.59 23.12 -4.18
N LEU A 155 9.51 23.48 -5.46
CA LEU A 155 10.66 23.58 -6.35
C LEU A 155 11.46 24.80 -5.92
N GLY A 156 12.59 24.57 -5.25
CA GLY A 156 13.40 25.68 -4.77
C GLY A 156 14.63 25.27 -3.96
N GLU A 157 15.36 24.21 -4.37
CA GLU A 157 16.79 24.17 -4.05
C GLU A 157 17.55 23.45 -5.15
N GLN A 158 18.20 24.24 -6.00
CA GLN A 158 19.23 23.75 -6.90
C GLN A 158 20.41 23.31 -6.04
N VAL A 159 20.53 22.01 -5.78
CA VAL A 159 21.80 21.43 -5.33
C VAL A 159 22.66 21.23 -6.57
N THR A 160 23.60 22.15 -6.77
CA THR A 160 24.72 21.99 -7.69
C THR A 160 25.52 20.74 -7.30
N PRO A 161 25.89 19.85 -8.22
CA PRO A 161 26.87 18.82 -7.92
C PRO A 161 28.23 19.51 -7.88
N ASP A 162 28.72 19.84 -6.68
CA ASP A 162 30.11 20.24 -6.53
C ASP A 162 31.01 19.02 -6.72
N SER A 163 32.05 19.30 -7.47
CA SER A 163 33.10 18.39 -7.89
C SER A 163 34.11 18.21 -6.76
N SER A 164 34.67 17.00 -6.69
CA SER A 164 35.96 16.68 -6.07
C SER A 164 35.98 16.47 -4.55
N ASP A 165 36.22 15.23 -4.13
CA ASP A 165 37.55 14.76 -3.67
C ASP A 165 37.42 13.26 -3.33
N TYR A 166 38.06 12.37 -4.08
CA TYR A 166 39.39 11.81 -3.81
C TYR A 166 39.65 11.42 -2.34
N ALA A 167 40.04 10.15 -2.20
CA ALA A 167 40.91 9.57 -1.16
C ALA A 167 40.28 8.66 -0.08
N ALA A 168 40.73 7.40 -0.15
CA ALA A 168 41.14 6.50 0.94
C ALA A 168 40.06 5.74 1.76
N MET A 169 39.90 4.46 1.42
CA MET A 169 40.29 3.25 2.20
C MET A 169 40.23 3.32 3.75
N PRO A 170 39.88 2.22 4.46
CA PRO A 170 40.19 0.82 4.14
C PRO A 170 39.02 -0.17 4.06
#